data_AF-A0A6V7GYI5-F1
#
_entry.id   AF-A0A6V7GYI5-F1
#
_cell.length_a   1.000
_cell.length_b   1.000
_cell.length_c   1.000
_cell.angle_alpha   90.00
_cell.angle_beta   90.00
_cell.angle_gamma   90.00
#
_symmetry.space_group_name_H-M   'P 1'
#
loop_
_entity.id
_entity.type
_entity.pdbx_description
1 polymer ?
#
loop_
_entity_poly.entity_id
_entity_poly.type
_entity_poly.pdbx_seq_one_letter_code
_entity_poly.pdbx_strand_id
1 'polypeptide(L)'
;TGMLNMYKLGVHLRHVYDEFLGVVYTSETMKMQTAEYPLSMLSGQLVNAGLWPPAKIQQWSIDLNWQPIPTDYTLAREDTLLLGTQCPSFILEMEKVLNMVQVRERLTHYSSLFDHISQSTGMKVQRPSEIALLYAALETKADLNQSLPHWAEDIFPDGGMYNVSLLEYDLLWQTPLQKQLNGGTILKEILANSLMYINGQIPEERKLMIYSGNERNIVGVLKGLNLWSPHIPNEAASVIFELYFDNETQSHGVKINYYTGMDGITIPLKMPNCTEICPIKTFLYSILDMLPQNAERLCNWKKINLPDKPVRLNNTIYSGSVWHTSR
;
A
#
# COMPACT_ATOMS: atom_id res chain seq x y z
N THR A 1 -15.61 -9.36 -5.92
CA THR A 1 -14.77 -8.54 -6.81
C THR A 1 -14.10 -7.46 -5.99
N GLY A 2 -12.85 -7.09 -6.32
CA GLY A 2 -12.07 -6.09 -5.58
C GLY A 2 -12.74 -4.73 -5.41
N MET A 3 -13.55 -4.28 -6.39
CA MET A 3 -14.30 -3.02 -6.24
C MET A 3 -15.28 -3.06 -5.06
N LEU A 4 -15.98 -4.18 -4.86
CA LEU A 4 -16.89 -4.36 -3.74
C LEU A 4 -16.13 -4.45 -2.41
N ASN A 5 -14.93 -5.06 -2.40
CA ASN A 5 -14.07 -5.13 -1.22
C ASN A 5 -13.63 -3.72 -0.77
N MET A 6 -13.25 -2.85 -1.70
CA MET A 6 -12.91 -1.44 -1.41
C MET A 6 -14.11 -0.66 -0.87
N TYR A 7 -15.30 -0.83 -1.45
CA TYR A 7 -16.53 -0.23 -0.92
C TYR A 7 -16.85 -0.72 0.50
N LYS A 8 -16.72 -2.03 0.74
CA LYS A 8 -16.93 -2.65 2.06
C LYS A 8 -15.94 -2.16 3.12
N LEU A 9 -14.68 -1.89 2.75
CA LEU A 9 -13.73 -1.22 3.64
C LEU A 9 -14.27 0.16 4.06
N GLY A 10 -14.79 0.96 3.12
CA GLY A 10 -15.43 2.24 3.44
C GLY A 10 -16.60 2.09 4.42
N VAL A 11 -17.48 1.12 4.17
CA VAL A 11 -18.62 0.81 5.06
C VAL A 11 -18.14 0.35 6.44
N HIS A 12 -17.08 -0.46 6.50
CA HIS A 12 -16.48 -0.90 7.76
C HIS A 12 -15.94 0.28 8.56
N LEU A 13 -15.15 1.16 7.94
CA LEU A 13 -14.62 2.36 8.58
C LEU A 13 -15.76 3.29 9.06
N ARG A 14 -16.82 3.44 8.25
CA ARG A 14 -18.03 4.20 8.67
C ARG A 14 -18.67 3.61 9.91
N HIS A 15 -18.83 2.29 9.95
CA HIS A 15 -19.44 1.60 11.07
C HIS A 15 -18.60 1.71 12.36
N VAL A 16 -17.29 1.50 12.25
CA VAL A 16 -16.38 1.53 13.41
C VAL A 16 -16.21 2.94 13.97
N TYR A 17 -16.13 3.96 13.11
CA TYR A 17 -15.83 5.34 13.52
C TYR A 17 -17.04 6.28 13.39
N ASP A 18 -18.27 5.75 13.40
CA ASP A 18 -19.49 6.51 13.09
C ASP A 18 -19.64 7.75 13.99
N GLU A 19 -19.61 7.53 15.29
CA GLU A 19 -19.73 8.56 16.32
C GLU A 19 -18.55 9.55 16.26
N PHE A 20 -17.33 9.03 16.09
CA PHE A 20 -16.13 9.84 16.03
C PHE A 20 -16.17 10.80 14.83
N LEU A 21 -16.51 10.31 13.64
CA LEU A 21 -16.50 11.09 12.40
C LEU A 21 -17.67 12.07 12.30
N GLY A 22 -18.83 11.74 12.88
CA GLY A 22 -20.07 12.49 12.67
C GLY A 22 -20.66 12.23 11.28
N VAL A 23 -21.82 12.82 10.98
CA VAL A 23 -22.63 12.46 9.80
C VAL A 23 -22.23 13.21 8.52
N VAL A 24 -21.68 14.42 8.66
CA VAL A 24 -21.40 15.33 7.54
C VAL A 24 -19.93 15.23 7.15
N TYR A 25 -19.66 15.00 5.86
CA TYR A 25 -18.30 15.07 5.32
C TYR A 25 -17.86 16.54 5.18
N THR A 26 -16.62 16.85 5.58
CA THR A 26 -15.96 18.11 5.18
C THR A 26 -14.48 17.87 4.86
N SER A 27 -13.87 18.78 4.08
CA SER A 27 -12.44 18.74 3.75
C SER A 27 -11.53 18.93 4.98
N GLU A 28 -12.06 19.53 6.03
CA GLU A 28 -11.41 19.70 7.32
C GLU A 28 -11.38 18.36 8.05
N THR A 29 -12.52 17.64 8.05
CA THR A 29 -12.69 16.36 8.77
C THR A 29 -11.84 15.23 8.23
N MET A 30 -11.75 15.09 6.91
CA MET A 30 -11.05 13.98 6.28
C MET A 30 -10.19 14.46 5.12
N LYS A 31 -8.98 13.90 5.01
CA LYS A 31 -8.17 13.97 3.80
C LYS A 31 -7.82 12.59 3.29
N MET A 32 -7.76 12.46 1.97
CA MET A 32 -7.32 11.25 1.30
C MET A 32 -6.25 11.59 0.28
N GLN A 33 -5.13 10.86 0.35
CA GLN A 33 -4.10 10.88 -0.67
C GLN A 33 -4.06 9.53 -1.39
N THR A 34 -3.97 9.59 -2.71
CA THR A 34 -3.84 8.42 -3.58
C THR A 34 -2.49 8.47 -4.28
N ALA A 35 -1.91 7.30 -4.56
CA ALA A 35 -0.80 7.22 -5.50
C ALA A 35 -1.27 7.51 -6.94
N GLU A 36 -0.41 8.11 -7.77
CA GLU A 36 -0.73 8.50 -9.15
C GLU A 36 -0.79 7.30 -10.12
N TYR A 37 -1.77 6.41 -9.90
CA TYR A 37 -2.15 5.37 -10.86
C TYR A 37 -3.63 4.97 -10.69
N PRO A 38 -4.30 4.51 -11.77
CA PRO A 38 -5.76 4.35 -11.78
C PRO A 38 -6.33 3.46 -10.67
N LEU A 39 -5.67 2.32 -10.37
CA LEU A 39 -6.18 1.38 -9.36
C LEU A 39 -6.25 2.01 -7.96
N SER A 40 -5.24 2.81 -7.58
CA SER A 40 -5.23 3.51 -6.29
C SER A 40 -6.30 4.59 -6.22
N MET A 41 -6.47 5.39 -7.30
CA MET A 41 -7.47 6.45 -7.36
C MET A 41 -8.91 5.90 -7.30
N LEU A 42 -9.19 4.84 -8.07
CA LEU A 42 -10.49 4.18 -8.08
C LEU A 42 -10.79 3.51 -6.73
N SER A 43 -9.78 2.91 -6.09
CA SER A 43 -9.94 2.33 -4.74
C SER A 43 -10.31 3.39 -3.71
N GLY A 44 -9.64 4.55 -3.74
CA GLY A 44 -9.98 5.68 -2.87
C GLY A 44 -11.41 6.17 -3.07
N GLN A 45 -11.87 6.29 -4.33
CA GLN A 45 -13.25 6.66 -4.65
C GLN A 45 -14.28 5.66 -4.08
N LEU A 46 -14.00 4.35 -4.21
CA LEU A 46 -14.87 3.29 -3.69
C LEU A 46 -14.94 3.27 -2.16
N VAL A 47 -13.79 3.44 -1.49
CA VAL A 47 -13.73 3.60 -0.04
C VAL A 47 -14.56 4.81 0.40
N ASN A 48 -14.40 5.96 -0.28
CA ASN A 48 -15.19 7.17 0.03
C ASN A 48 -16.69 6.97 -0.18
N ALA A 49 -17.10 6.21 -1.21
CA ALA A 49 -18.51 5.90 -1.45
C ALA A 49 -19.15 5.09 -0.30
N GLY A 50 -18.39 4.20 0.35
CA GLY A 50 -18.85 3.45 1.51
C GLY A 50 -18.73 4.23 2.83
N LEU A 51 -17.70 5.07 2.94
CA LEU A 51 -17.38 5.81 4.15
C LEU A 51 -18.26 7.05 4.37
N TRP A 52 -18.65 7.71 3.29
CA TRP A 52 -19.34 9.00 3.33
C TRP A 52 -20.62 9.00 2.46
N PRO A 53 -21.62 8.16 2.79
CA PRO A 53 -22.93 8.34 2.20
C PRO A 53 -23.44 9.76 2.49
N PRO A 54 -24.04 10.46 1.51
CA PRO A 54 -24.44 11.86 1.66
C PRO A 54 -25.41 12.04 2.83
N ALA A 55 -25.04 12.90 3.78
CA ALA A 55 -25.98 13.43 4.76
C ALA A 55 -27.13 14.15 4.05
N LYS A 56 -28.30 14.31 4.69
CA LYS A 56 -29.47 14.99 4.08
C LYS A 56 -29.13 16.36 3.47
N ILE A 57 -28.25 17.13 4.12
CA ILE A 57 -27.82 18.45 3.64
C ILE A 57 -26.81 18.39 2.49
N GLN A 58 -26.13 17.26 2.31
CA GLN A 58 -25.13 17.01 1.25
C GLN A 58 -25.71 16.15 0.11
N GLN A 59 -26.98 15.78 0.20
CA GLN A 59 -27.66 15.01 -0.82
C GLN A 59 -27.99 15.90 -2.02
N TRP A 60 -27.11 15.85 -3.02
CA TRP A 60 -27.29 16.59 -4.28
C TRP A 60 -28.20 15.86 -5.28
N SER A 61 -28.41 14.55 -5.10
CA SER A 61 -29.28 13.71 -5.92
C SER A 61 -30.12 12.77 -5.06
N ILE A 62 -31.41 12.64 -5.37
CA ILE A 62 -32.35 11.76 -4.65
C ILE A 62 -32.15 10.30 -5.09
N ASP A 63 -31.80 10.08 -6.36
CA ASP A 63 -31.69 8.75 -6.95
C ASP A 63 -30.29 8.13 -6.76
N LEU A 64 -29.32 8.90 -6.25
CA LEU A 64 -27.94 8.48 -6.11
C LEU A 64 -27.40 8.75 -4.71
N ASN A 65 -27.21 7.68 -3.93
CA ASN A 65 -26.63 7.73 -2.58
C ASN A 65 -25.09 7.82 -2.61
N TRP A 66 -24.57 8.84 -3.27
CA TRP A 66 -23.13 9.11 -3.42
C TRP A 66 -22.89 10.62 -3.46
N GLN A 67 -21.73 11.05 -2.98
CA GLN A 67 -21.27 12.44 -3.09
C GLN A 67 -19.82 12.51 -3.59
N PRO A 68 -19.47 13.54 -4.37
CA PRO A 68 -18.10 13.74 -4.82
C PRO A 68 -17.20 14.11 -3.64
N ILE A 69 -16.11 13.37 -3.47
CA ILE A 69 -15.10 13.61 -2.44
C ILE A 69 -13.74 13.74 -3.12
N PRO A 70 -13.03 14.88 -2.94
CA PRO A 70 -11.73 15.08 -3.54
C PRO A 70 -10.68 14.15 -2.94
N THR A 71 -9.69 13.81 -3.76
CA THR A 71 -8.48 13.08 -3.36
C THR A 71 -7.26 13.84 -3.84
N ASP A 72 -6.25 13.94 -2.99
CA ASP A 72 -4.95 14.49 -3.34
C ASP A 72 -4.05 13.41 -3.95
N TYR A 73 -3.06 13.81 -4.73
CA TYR A 73 -1.97 12.93 -5.17
C TYR A 73 -0.70 13.73 -5.40
N THR A 74 0.44 13.04 -5.28
CA THR A 74 1.75 13.55 -5.70
C THR A 74 2.10 12.89 -7.02
N LEU A 75 2.78 13.61 -7.93
CA LEU A 75 3.25 13.02 -9.19
C LEU A 75 4.10 11.78 -8.90
N ALA A 76 3.93 10.72 -9.68
CA ALA A 76 4.57 9.41 -9.42
C ALA A 76 6.10 9.52 -9.32
N ARG A 77 6.70 10.40 -10.13
CA ARG A 77 8.14 10.72 -10.15
C ARG A 77 8.62 11.59 -8.99
N GLU A 78 7.75 11.93 -8.06
CA GLU A 78 8.00 12.78 -6.88
C GLU A 78 7.45 12.12 -5.59
N ASP A 79 6.58 11.11 -5.73
CA ASP A 79 5.94 10.43 -4.62
C ASP A 79 6.86 9.41 -3.94
N THR A 80 7.55 9.87 -2.90
CA THR A 80 8.35 9.00 -2.03
C THR A 80 7.56 8.35 -0.89
N LEU A 81 6.31 8.75 -0.70
CA LEU A 81 5.44 8.28 0.38
C LEU A 81 4.78 6.96 0.00
N LEU A 82 4.05 6.94 -1.12
CA LEU A 82 3.30 5.77 -1.57
C LEU A 82 4.06 4.98 -2.64
N LEU A 83 4.96 5.65 -3.38
CA LEU A 83 5.69 5.06 -4.52
C LEU A 83 7.21 4.99 -4.28
N GLY A 84 7.67 4.97 -3.02
CA GLY A 84 9.09 4.93 -2.71
C GLY A 84 9.86 3.69 -3.24
N THR A 85 9.17 2.57 -3.53
CA THR A 85 9.79 1.41 -4.20
C THR A 85 10.11 1.67 -5.68
N GLN A 86 9.51 2.71 -6.29
CA GLN A 86 9.81 3.14 -7.65
C GLN A 86 10.98 4.14 -7.71
N CYS A 87 11.46 4.59 -6.55
CA CYS A 87 12.61 5.47 -6.48
C CYS A 87 13.81 4.89 -7.24
N PRO A 88 14.54 5.70 -8.02
CA PRO A 88 15.67 5.17 -8.78
C PRO A 88 16.77 4.59 -7.90
N SER A 89 17.01 5.17 -6.71
CA SER A 89 17.93 4.58 -5.73
C SER A 89 17.45 3.24 -5.19
N PHE A 90 16.14 3.07 -4.98
CA PHE A 90 15.55 1.79 -4.55
C PHE A 90 15.74 0.72 -5.62
N ILE A 91 15.46 1.05 -6.88
CA ILE A 91 15.64 0.14 -8.02
C ILE A 91 17.10 -0.31 -8.12
N LEU A 92 18.06 0.63 -8.06
CA LEU A 92 19.49 0.30 -8.09
C LEU A 92 19.92 -0.53 -6.88
N GLU A 93 19.35 -0.27 -5.71
CA GLU A 93 19.64 -1.04 -4.50
C GLU A 93 19.08 -2.46 -4.60
N MET A 94 17.91 -2.63 -5.21
CA MET A 94 17.34 -3.95 -5.48
C MET A 94 18.24 -4.78 -6.40
N GLU A 95 18.86 -4.18 -7.41
CA GLU A 95 19.85 -4.88 -8.24
C GLU A 95 21.05 -5.38 -7.42
N LYS A 96 21.49 -4.61 -6.41
CA LYS A 96 22.57 -5.07 -5.51
C LYS A 96 22.09 -6.23 -4.64
N VAL A 97 20.88 -6.13 -4.08
CA VAL A 97 20.26 -7.18 -3.26
C VAL A 97 20.15 -8.50 -4.04
N LEU A 98 19.65 -8.46 -5.27
CA LEU A 98 19.54 -9.63 -6.15
C LEU A 98 20.90 -10.26 -6.49
N ASN A 99 21.99 -9.49 -6.38
CA ASN A 99 23.35 -9.96 -6.63
C ASN A 99 24.09 -10.46 -5.38
N MET A 100 23.51 -10.34 -4.19
CA MET A 100 24.08 -10.90 -2.96
C MET A 100 24.13 -12.43 -3.05
N VAL A 101 25.23 -13.04 -2.57
CA VAL A 101 25.46 -14.50 -2.63
C VAL A 101 24.28 -15.27 -2.03
N GLN A 102 23.90 -14.94 -0.81
CA GLN A 102 22.77 -15.56 -0.09
C GLN A 102 21.41 -15.43 -0.82
N VAL A 103 21.19 -14.33 -1.55
CA VAL A 103 19.95 -14.12 -2.31
C VAL A 103 19.98 -14.95 -3.58
N ARG A 104 21.10 -14.94 -4.31
CA ARG A 104 21.29 -15.79 -5.50
C ARG A 104 21.12 -17.27 -5.15
N GLU A 105 21.73 -17.73 -4.07
CA GLU A 105 21.57 -19.10 -3.56
C GLU A 105 20.09 -19.42 -3.32
N ARG A 106 19.37 -18.56 -2.59
CA ARG A 106 17.92 -18.72 -2.35
C ARG A 106 17.11 -18.76 -3.66
N LEU A 107 17.48 -17.95 -4.65
CA LEU A 107 16.81 -17.92 -5.96
C LEU A 107 17.10 -19.17 -6.81
N THR A 108 18.24 -19.83 -6.65
CA THR A 108 18.53 -21.06 -7.42
C THR A 108 17.54 -22.19 -7.12
N HIS A 109 16.99 -22.23 -5.91
CA HIS A 109 15.93 -23.18 -5.52
C HIS A 109 14.62 -22.99 -6.31
N TYR A 110 14.41 -21.83 -6.94
CA TYR A 110 13.23 -21.53 -7.75
C TYR A 110 13.50 -21.54 -9.26
N SER A 111 14.71 -21.92 -9.68
CA SER A 111 15.10 -21.95 -11.11
C SER A 111 14.14 -22.78 -11.97
N SER A 112 13.77 -23.97 -11.52
CA SER A 112 12.82 -24.84 -12.23
C SER A 112 11.43 -24.19 -12.39
N LEU A 113 10.96 -23.46 -11.37
CA LEU A 113 9.70 -22.73 -11.43
C LEU A 113 9.79 -21.60 -12.46
N PHE A 114 10.88 -20.83 -12.46
CA PHE A 114 11.09 -19.74 -13.41
C PHE A 114 11.17 -20.26 -14.85
N ASP A 115 11.87 -21.38 -15.07
CA ASP A 115 11.96 -22.03 -16.38
C ASP A 115 10.61 -22.56 -16.84
N HIS A 116 9.86 -23.23 -15.96
CA HIS A 116 8.51 -23.75 -16.25
C HIS A 116 7.55 -22.64 -16.68
N ILE A 117 7.49 -21.56 -15.91
CA ILE A 117 6.62 -20.41 -16.22
C ILE A 117 7.10 -19.73 -17.50
N SER A 118 8.40 -19.61 -17.72
CA SER A 118 8.94 -18.98 -18.93
C SER A 118 8.55 -19.77 -20.19
N GLN A 119 8.65 -21.09 -20.14
CA GLN A 119 8.26 -21.98 -21.24
C GLN A 119 6.74 -21.95 -21.47
N SER A 120 5.96 -21.94 -20.38
CA SER A 120 4.49 -21.99 -20.44
C SER A 120 3.87 -20.67 -20.94
N THR A 121 4.49 -19.53 -20.65
CA THR A 121 3.96 -18.19 -20.99
C THR A 121 4.64 -17.56 -22.21
N GLY A 122 5.82 -18.05 -22.59
CA GLY A 122 6.69 -17.40 -23.59
C GLY A 122 7.37 -16.12 -23.10
N MET A 123 7.11 -15.69 -21.85
CA MET A 123 7.77 -14.55 -21.22
C MET A 123 9.07 -15.00 -20.56
N LYS A 124 10.11 -14.17 -20.61
CA LYS A 124 11.34 -14.47 -19.88
C LYS A 124 11.17 -14.08 -18.41
N VAL A 125 11.08 -15.09 -17.53
CA VAL A 125 10.95 -14.89 -16.08
C VAL A 125 12.28 -15.20 -15.39
N GLN A 126 12.82 -14.22 -14.67
CA GLN A 126 14.09 -14.31 -13.96
C GLN A 126 14.07 -13.67 -12.56
N ARG A 127 13.00 -12.96 -12.21
CA ARG A 127 12.91 -12.18 -10.98
C ARG A 127 11.66 -12.54 -10.17
N PRO A 128 11.76 -12.54 -8.82
CA PRO A 128 10.59 -12.72 -7.96
C PRO A 128 9.47 -11.71 -8.23
N SER A 129 9.81 -10.46 -8.55
CA SER A 129 8.83 -9.43 -8.89
C SER A 129 7.97 -9.75 -10.12
N GLU A 130 8.49 -10.50 -11.09
CA GLU A 130 7.75 -10.95 -12.28
C GLU A 130 6.75 -12.05 -11.92
N ILE A 131 7.14 -12.95 -11.01
CA ILE A 131 6.25 -13.97 -10.45
C ILE A 131 5.14 -13.32 -9.63
N ALA A 132 5.46 -12.36 -8.76
CA ALA A 132 4.47 -11.66 -7.95
C ALA A 132 3.45 -10.89 -8.82
N LEU A 133 3.90 -10.27 -9.91
CA LEU A 133 2.99 -9.62 -10.87
C LEU A 133 2.09 -10.62 -11.59
N LEU A 134 2.64 -11.76 -12.03
CA LEU A 134 1.87 -12.81 -12.67
C LEU A 134 0.87 -13.45 -11.69
N TYR A 135 1.26 -13.64 -10.44
CA TYR A 135 0.41 -14.13 -9.37
C TYR A 135 -0.83 -13.23 -9.18
N ALA A 136 -0.62 -11.91 -9.03
CA ALA A 136 -1.73 -10.95 -8.91
C ALA A 136 -2.66 -10.95 -10.13
N ALA A 137 -2.10 -11.15 -11.34
CA ALA A 137 -2.90 -11.28 -12.55
C ALA A 137 -3.75 -12.56 -12.56
N LEU A 138 -3.23 -13.69 -12.07
CA LEU A 138 -3.97 -14.94 -11.94
C LEU A 138 -5.05 -14.86 -10.86
N GLU A 139 -4.78 -14.21 -9.72
CA GLU A 139 -5.80 -13.92 -8.69
C GLU A 139 -6.96 -13.12 -9.28
N THR A 140 -6.66 -12.05 -10.02
CA THR A 140 -7.68 -11.23 -10.69
C THR A 140 -8.55 -12.09 -11.64
N LYS A 141 -7.95 -13.03 -12.37
CA LYS A 141 -8.71 -13.94 -13.25
C LYS A 141 -9.58 -14.90 -12.46
N ALA A 142 -9.06 -15.46 -11.37
CA ALA A 142 -9.81 -16.34 -10.48
C ALA A 142 -11.02 -15.61 -9.86
N ASP A 143 -10.84 -14.38 -9.39
CA ASP A 143 -11.91 -13.55 -8.82
C ASP A 143 -13.01 -13.17 -9.81
N LEU A 144 -12.66 -13.14 -11.11
CA LEU A 144 -13.60 -12.94 -12.21
C LEU A 144 -14.25 -14.24 -12.70
N ASN A 145 -14.03 -15.37 -12.01
CA ASN A 145 -14.45 -16.72 -12.41
C ASN A 145 -14.00 -17.08 -13.84
N GLN A 146 -12.85 -16.56 -14.27
CA GLN A 146 -12.27 -16.92 -15.56
C GLN A 146 -11.43 -18.19 -15.42
N SER A 147 -11.37 -18.96 -16.51
CA SER A 147 -10.50 -20.15 -16.55
C SER A 147 -9.03 -19.76 -16.38
N LEU A 148 -8.38 -20.42 -15.42
CA LEU A 148 -6.93 -20.32 -15.23
C LEU A 148 -6.20 -21.20 -16.25
N PRO A 149 -4.96 -20.85 -16.64
CA PRO A 149 -4.16 -21.71 -17.49
C PRO A 149 -3.80 -23.02 -16.77
N HIS A 150 -3.88 -24.15 -17.48
CA HIS A 150 -3.57 -25.48 -16.92
C HIS A 150 -2.16 -25.55 -16.30
N TRP A 151 -1.18 -24.83 -16.85
CA TRP A 151 0.19 -24.84 -16.32
C TRP A 151 0.31 -24.26 -14.90
N ALA A 152 -0.70 -23.51 -14.43
CA ALA A 152 -0.70 -22.85 -13.14
C ALA A 152 -1.31 -23.70 -12.01
N GLU A 153 -2.03 -24.78 -12.33
CA GLU A 153 -2.84 -25.55 -11.35
C GLU A 153 -2.03 -26.06 -10.15
N ASP A 154 -0.78 -26.49 -10.35
CA ASP A 154 0.06 -27.06 -9.29
C ASP A 154 0.91 -26.01 -8.53
N ILE A 155 0.90 -24.75 -8.99
CA ILE A 155 1.82 -23.70 -8.51
C ILE A 155 1.12 -22.41 -8.08
N PHE A 156 -0.21 -22.34 -8.25
CA PHE A 156 -1.11 -21.24 -7.90
C PHE A 156 -2.44 -21.83 -7.38
N PRO A 157 -3.12 -21.21 -6.41
CA PRO A 157 -2.72 -20.01 -5.66
C PRO A 157 -1.67 -20.32 -4.59
N ASP A 158 -1.47 -21.59 -4.24
CA ASP A 158 -0.50 -22.00 -3.23
C ASP A 158 0.82 -22.49 -3.85
N GLY A 159 1.80 -22.80 -3.00
CA GLY A 159 3.04 -23.46 -3.44
C GLY A 159 4.06 -22.49 -4.04
N GLY A 160 4.54 -22.80 -5.25
CA GLY A 160 5.71 -22.16 -5.84
C GLY A 160 5.56 -20.66 -6.05
N MET A 161 4.48 -20.22 -6.71
CA MET A 161 4.28 -18.79 -7.00
C MET A 161 4.01 -17.99 -5.74
N TYR A 162 3.26 -18.56 -4.79
CA TYR A 162 3.02 -17.94 -3.48
C TYR A 162 4.32 -17.70 -2.72
N ASN A 163 5.15 -18.74 -2.59
CA ASN A 163 6.43 -18.67 -1.87
C ASN A 163 7.40 -17.64 -2.48
N VAL A 164 7.44 -17.55 -3.82
CA VAL A 164 8.28 -16.55 -4.50
C VAL A 164 7.71 -15.13 -4.33
N SER A 165 6.38 -14.98 -4.31
CA SER A 165 5.75 -13.68 -4.05
C SER A 165 6.05 -13.19 -2.63
N LEU A 166 6.05 -14.08 -1.63
CA LEU A 166 6.52 -13.76 -0.28
C LEU A 166 8.02 -13.44 -0.23
N LEU A 167 8.83 -14.15 -1.02
CA LEU A 167 10.26 -13.84 -1.15
C LEU A 167 10.47 -12.43 -1.70
N GLU A 168 9.71 -11.98 -2.70
CA GLU A 168 9.80 -10.61 -3.21
C GLU A 168 9.61 -9.59 -2.07
N TYR A 169 8.58 -9.76 -1.23
CA TYR A 169 8.36 -8.90 -0.06
C TYR A 169 9.53 -8.90 0.93
N ASP A 170 10.18 -10.04 1.14
CA ASP A 170 11.41 -10.09 1.95
C ASP A 170 12.54 -9.28 1.30
N LEU A 171 12.71 -9.40 -0.01
CA LEU A 171 13.78 -8.73 -0.75
C LEU A 171 13.60 -7.20 -0.83
N LEU A 172 12.36 -6.71 -0.72
CA LEU A 172 12.04 -5.28 -0.61
C LEU A 172 12.37 -4.66 0.77
N TRP A 173 12.98 -5.42 1.70
CA TRP A 173 13.26 -5.00 3.08
C TRP A 173 14.69 -5.36 3.56
N GLN A 174 15.65 -5.53 2.66
CA GLN A 174 16.99 -6.02 3.03
C GLN A 174 17.91 -4.92 3.55
N THR A 175 17.89 -3.73 2.94
CA THR A 175 18.87 -2.68 3.21
C THR A 175 18.26 -1.48 3.95
N PRO A 176 19.05 -0.67 4.67
CA PRO A 176 18.55 0.55 5.32
C PRO A 176 17.81 1.48 4.36
N LEU A 177 18.30 1.62 3.12
CA LEU A 177 17.66 2.44 2.09
C LEU A 177 16.27 1.91 1.72
N GLN A 178 16.13 0.59 1.54
CA GLN A 178 14.83 -0.03 1.26
C GLN A 178 13.86 0.14 2.43
N LYS A 179 14.32 -0.07 3.66
CA LYS A 179 13.50 0.12 4.88
C LYS A 179 12.97 1.54 4.97
N GLN A 180 13.84 2.53 4.74
CA GLN A 180 13.49 3.95 4.76
C GLN A 180 12.50 4.34 3.66
N LEU A 181 12.73 3.94 2.42
CA LEU A 181 11.90 4.33 1.28
C LEU A 181 10.63 3.49 1.11
N ASN A 182 10.52 2.33 1.76
CA ASN A 182 9.30 1.52 1.72
C ASN A 182 8.36 1.84 2.90
N GLY A 183 8.61 1.23 4.08
CA GLY A 183 7.78 1.45 5.27
C GLY A 183 8.12 2.72 6.04
N GLY A 184 9.39 3.12 6.03
CA GLY A 184 9.91 4.23 6.84
C GLY A 184 9.29 5.58 6.52
N THR A 185 9.08 5.92 5.24
CA THR A 185 8.43 7.18 4.85
C THR A 185 6.98 7.24 5.35
N ILE A 186 6.23 6.15 5.25
CA ILE A 186 4.83 6.08 5.71
C ILE A 186 4.75 6.16 7.24
N LEU A 187 5.61 5.43 7.95
CA LEU A 187 5.68 5.50 9.41
C LEU A 187 6.10 6.89 9.90
N LYS A 188 6.99 7.57 9.18
CA LYS A 188 7.35 8.97 9.45
C LYS A 188 6.15 9.89 9.28
N GLU A 189 5.38 9.72 8.21
CA GLU A 189 4.18 10.50 7.92
C GLU A 189 3.13 10.35 9.04
N ILE A 190 2.83 9.12 9.44
CA ILE A 190 1.87 8.82 10.53
C ILE A 190 2.34 9.45 11.85
N LEU A 191 3.63 9.27 12.21
CA LEU A 191 4.21 9.85 13.41
C LEU A 191 4.15 11.39 13.37
N ALA A 192 4.55 11.99 12.25
CA ALA A 192 4.57 13.43 12.08
C ALA A 192 3.16 14.02 12.23
N ASN A 193 2.18 13.45 11.53
CA ASN A 193 0.79 13.89 11.63
C ASN A 193 0.23 13.76 13.04
N SER A 194 0.57 12.67 13.75
CA SER A 194 0.19 12.48 15.16
C SER A 194 0.77 13.59 16.04
N LEU A 195 2.06 13.88 15.91
CA LEU A 195 2.73 14.93 16.69
C LEU A 195 2.24 16.34 16.34
N MET A 196 1.97 16.60 15.07
CA MET A 196 1.43 17.87 14.60
C MET A 196 0.01 18.09 15.14
N TYR A 197 -0.83 17.06 15.18
CA TYR A 197 -2.15 17.10 15.81
C TYR A 197 -2.05 17.39 17.32
N ILE A 198 -1.19 16.66 18.04
CA ILE A 198 -0.96 16.86 19.49
C ILE A 198 -0.51 18.30 19.80
N ASN A 199 0.28 18.90 18.91
CA ASN A 199 0.81 20.26 19.08
C ASN A 199 -0.11 21.36 18.51
N GLY A 200 -1.33 21.02 18.06
CA GLY A 200 -2.30 21.99 17.52
C GLY A 200 -1.93 22.57 16.15
N GLN A 201 -1.01 21.95 15.41
CA GLN A 201 -0.64 22.35 14.05
C GLN A 201 -1.60 21.77 13.00
N ILE A 202 -2.26 20.66 13.33
CA ILE A 202 -3.39 20.13 12.55
C ILE A 202 -4.67 20.49 13.31
N PRO A 203 -5.70 21.03 12.64
CA PRO A 203 -6.95 21.41 13.30
C PRO A 203 -7.63 20.22 13.97
N GLU A 204 -8.30 20.44 15.11
CA GLU A 204 -9.03 19.41 15.85
C GLU A 204 -10.17 18.78 15.03
N GLU A 205 -10.67 19.50 14.02
CA GLU A 205 -11.67 18.98 13.10
C GLU A 205 -11.13 17.81 12.27
N ARG A 206 -9.81 17.73 12.02
CA ARG A 206 -9.21 16.63 11.27
C ARG A 206 -9.22 15.36 12.08
N LYS A 207 -10.05 14.42 11.65
CA LYS A 207 -10.27 13.14 12.34
C LYS A 207 -9.69 11.96 11.58
N LEU A 208 -9.59 12.04 10.25
CA LEU A 208 -9.18 10.91 9.42
C LEU A 208 -8.24 11.33 8.29
N MET A 209 -7.18 10.55 8.09
CA MET A 209 -6.25 10.67 6.96
C MET A 209 -6.10 9.30 6.31
N ILE A 210 -6.45 9.18 5.02
CA ILE A 210 -6.39 7.92 4.28
C ILE A 210 -5.31 7.99 3.21
N TYR A 211 -4.50 6.95 3.13
CA TYR A 211 -3.45 6.79 2.12
C TYR A 211 -3.74 5.55 1.28
N SER A 212 -4.15 5.76 0.03
CA SER A 212 -4.42 4.68 -0.92
C SER A 212 -3.15 4.36 -1.70
N GLY A 213 -2.55 3.21 -1.39
CA GLY A 213 -1.31 2.70 -1.98
C GLY A 213 -1.50 1.28 -2.52
N ASN A 214 -0.45 0.46 -2.39
CA ASN A 214 -0.45 -0.95 -2.78
C ASN A 214 -0.01 -1.86 -1.62
N GLU A 215 -0.05 -3.17 -1.85
CA GLU A 215 0.28 -4.21 -0.88
C GLU A 215 1.70 -4.09 -0.33
N ARG A 216 2.65 -3.57 -1.12
CA ARG A 216 4.04 -3.36 -0.68
C ARG A 216 4.14 -2.30 0.41
N ASN A 217 3.26 -1.29 0.40
CA ASN A 217 3.19 -0.28 1.46
C ASN A 217 2.78 -0.93 2.79
N ILE A 218 1.77 -1.81 2.77
CA ILE A 218 1.31 -2.57 3.95
C ILE A 218 2.44 -3.45 4.48
N VAL A 219 3.09 -4.21 3.60
CA VAL A 219 4.25 -5.06 3.93
C VAL A 219 5.35 -4.22 4.60
N GLY A 220 5.72 -3.09 4.00
CA GLY A 220 6.75 -2.20 4.51
C GLY A 220 6.43 -1.66 5.91
N VAL A 221 5.20 -1.20 6.12
CA VAL A 221 4.73 -0.70 7.42
C VAL A 221 4.76 -1.81 8.48
N LEU A 222 4.20 -2.99 8.18
CA LEU A 222 4.14 -4.10 9.13
C LEU A 222 5.54 -4.65 9.44
N LYS A 223 6.44 -4.77 8.45
CA LYS A 223 7.84 -5.16 8.69
C LYS A 223 8.56 -4.10 9.53
N GLY A 224 8.30 -2.82 9.30
CA GLY A 224 8.85 -1.72 10.09
C GLY A 224 8.46 -1.76 11.56
N LEU A 225 7.24 -2.17 11.85
CA LEU A 225 6.73 -2.25 13.22
C LEU A 225 7.04 -3.59 13.90
N ASN A 226 7.73 -4.50 13.21
CA ASN A 226 7.93 -5.89 13.65
C ASN A 226 6.60 -6.61 13.93
N LEU A 227 5.60 -6.37 13.07
CA LEU A 227 4.25 -6.93 13.10
C LEU A 227 3.94 -7.79 11.86
N TRP A 228 4.92 -8.01 11.01
CA TRP A 228 4.76 -8.77 9.77
C TRP A 228 4.65 -10.28 10.04
N SER A 229 3.53 -10.86 9.64
CA SER A 229 3.39 -12.30 9.42
C SER A 229 3.41 -12.55 7.91
N PRO A 230 4.19 -13.50 7.36
CA PRO A 230 4.24 -13.73 5.92
C PRO A 230 2.88 -14.13 5.33
N HIS A 231 2.31 -13.25 4.51
CA HIS A 231 1.13 -13.50 3.68
C HIS A 231 1.11 -12.51 2.50
N ILE A 232 0.24 -12.75 1.52
CA ILE A 232 -0.05 -11.75 0.49
C ILE A 232 -1.23 -10.92 0.99
N PRO A 233 -1.10 -9.58 1.17
CA PRO A 233 -2.21 -8.76 1.61
C PRO A 233 -3.36 -8.82 0.59
N ASN A 234 -4.56 -9.17 1.08
CA ASN A 234 -5.75 -9.21 0.24
C ASN A 234 -6.12 -7.82 -0.29
N GLU A 235 -6.97 -7.78 -1.31
CA GLU A 235 -7.65 -6.57 -1.74
C GLU A 235 -8.34 -5.88 -0.56
N ALA A 236 -8.25 -4.55 -0.51
CA ALA A 236 -8.77 -3.71 0.58
C ALA A 236 -8.15 -3.96 1.97
N ALA A 237 -7.13 -4.81 2.11
CA ALA A 237 -6.37 -4.90 3.35
C ALA A 237 -5.84 -3.52 3.76
N SER A 238 -5.83 -3.22 5.06
CA SER A 238 -5.46 -1.89 5.56
C SER A 238 -4.81 -1.97 6.94
N VAL A 239 -3.80 -1.13 7.18
CA VAL A 239 -3.24 -0.91 8.52
C VAL A 239 -3.80 0.40 9.04
N ILE A 240 -4.53 0.34 10.15
CA ILE A 240 -5.24 1.47 10.74
C ILE A 240 -4.52 1.89 12.01
N PHE A 241 -4.20 3.18 12.11
CA PHE A 241 -3.54 3.78 13.27
C PHE A 241 -4.52 4.73 13.95
N GLU A 242 -4.83 4.46 15.21
CA GLU A 242 -5.73 5.26 16.03
C GLU A 242 -4.93 5.99 17.11
N LEU A 243 -5.03 7.31 17.15
CA LEU A 243 -4.39 8.14 18.18
C LEU A 243 -5.36 8.35 19.34
N TYR A 244 -4.99 7.86 20.53
CA TYR A 244 -5.75 8.00 21.76
C TYR A 244 -5.07 9.01 22.69
N PHE A 245 -5.89 9.72 23.46
CA PHE A 245 -5.47 10.47 24.64
C PHE A 245 -5.94 9.74 25.89
N ASP A 246 -5.01 9.44 26.78
CA ASP A 246 -5.28 8.82 28.08
C ASP A 246 -5.39 9.91 29.15
N ASN A 247 -6.59 10.03 29.73
CA ASN A 247 -6.88 11.00 30.78
C ASN A 247 -6.18 10.71 32.11
N GLU A 248 -5.83 9.44 32.39
CA GLU A 248 -5.15 9.08 33.65
C GLU A 248 -3.67 9.44 33.58
N THR A 249 -2.99 9.08 32.48
CA THR A 249 -1.56 9.35 32.28
C THR A 249 -1.28 10.71 31.64
N GLN A 250 -2.32 11.43 31.20
CA GLN A 250 -2.24 12.69 30.47
C GLN A 250 -1.29 12.58 29.27
N SER A 251 -1.37 11.45 28.56
CA SER A 251 -0.42 11.12 27.49
C SER A 251 -1.13 10.55 26.27
N HIS A 252 -0.46 10.66 25.12
CA HIS A 252 -0.97 10.13 23.86
C HIS A 252 -0.36 8.77 23.55
N GLY A 253 -1.16 7.90 22.94
CA GLY A 253 -0.72 6.58 22.49
C GLY A 253 -1.42 6.17 21.19
N VAL A 254 -0.85 5.17 20.54
CA VAL A 254 -1.27 4.68 19.23
C VAL A 254 -1.73 3.24 19.36
N LYS A 255 -2.96 2.96 18.92
CA LYS A 255 -3.45 1.60 18.70
C LYS A 255 -3.37 1.28 17.21
N ILE A 256 -2.99 0.04 16.89
CA ILE A 256 -2.78 -0.40 15.51
C ILE A 256 -3.70 -1.58 15.25
N ASN A 257 -4.44 -1.53 14.14
CA ASN A 257 -5.30 -2.61 13.70
C ASN A 257 -4.96 -3.00 12.26
N TYR A 258 -5.11 -4.28 11.93
CA TYR A 258 -5.00 -4.79 10.57
C TYR A 258 -6.36 -5.27 10.09
N TYR A 259 -6.96 -4.54 9.16
CA TYR A 259 -8.13 -4.98 8.44
C TYR A 259 -7.70 -5.92 7.32
N THR A 260 -8.24 -7.12 7.31
CA THR A 260 -7.83 -8.23 6.42
C THR A 260 -8.38 -8.15 5.00
N GLY A 261 -9.25 -7.18 4.70
CA GLY A 261 -9.88 -7.05 3.38
C GLY A 261 -11.09 -7.95 3.24
N MET A 262 -10.91 -9.10 2.57
CA MET A 262 -12.01 -9.97 2.11
C MET A 262 -12.95 -10.45 3.21
N ASP A 263 -12.43 -10.87 4.36
CA ASP A 263 -13.23 -11.46 5.42
C ASP A 263 -13.90 -10.41 6.32
N GLY A 264 -13.58 -9.13 6.11
CA GLY A 264 -14.06 -8.03 6.95
C GLY A 264 -13.55 -8.08 8.39
N ILE A 265 -12.52 -8.89 8.67
CA ILE A 265 -11.96 -9.09 10.01
C ILE A 265 -10.93 -8.00 10.30
N THR A 266 -11.04 -7.40 11.48
CA THR A 266 -10.05 -6.46 12.02
C THR A 266 -9.28 -7.14 13.15
N ILE A 267 -7.98 -7.26 12.96
CA ILE A 267 -7.06 -7.90 13.92
C ILE A 267 -6.31 -6.81 14.67
N PRO A 268 -6.46 -6.68 16.00
CA PRO A 268 -5.66 -5.74 16.77
C PRO A 268 -4.18 -6.20 16.76
N LEU A 269 -3.28 -5.29 16.42
CA LEU A 269 -1.85 -5.55 16.38
C LEU A 269 -1.16 -4.94 17.59
N LYS A 270 -0.33 -5.74 18.26
CA LYS A 270 0.39 -5.34 19.46
C LYS A 270 1.89 -5.26 19.18
N MET A 271 2.44 -4.05 19.26
CA MET A 271 3.88 -3.84 19.13
C MET A 271 4.66 -4.49 20.29
N PRO A 272 5.89 -4.96 20.04
CA PRO A 272 6.78 -5.37 21.12
C PRO A 272 6.93 -4.26 22.17
N ASN A 273 6.95 -4.62 23.45
CA ASN A 273 7.08 -3.70 24.59
C ASN A 273 5.94 -2.67 24.76
N CYS A 274 4.81 -2.84 24.08
CA CYS A 274 3.59 -2.04 24.28
C CYS A 274 2.44 -2.89 24.83
N THR A 275 1.43 -2.23 25.42
CA THR A 275 0.10 -2.81 25.63
C THR A 275 -0.73 -2.66 24.35
N GLU A 276 -2.07 -2.70 24.43
CA GLU A 276 -2.94 -2.46 23.27
C GLU A 276 -2.77 -1.04 22.70
N ILE A 277 -2.59 -0.05 23.57
CA ILE A 277 -2.30 1.34 23.19
C ILE A 277 -0.82 1.60 23.48
N CYS A 278 -0.04 1.80 22.42
CA CYS A 278 1.41 1.99 22.51
C CYS A 278 1.73 3.48 22.76
N PRO A 279 2.37 3.86 23.87
CA PRO A 279 2.70 5.26 24.14
C PRO A 279 3.48 5.90 22.97
N ILE A 280 3.16 7.13 22.59
CA ILE A 280 3.71 7.77 21.38
C ILE A 280 5.25 7.83 21.38
N LYS A 281 5.86 7.96 22.57
CA LYS A 281 7.31 7.95 22.74
C LYS A 281 7.91 6.55 22.46
N THR A 282 7.25 5.50 22.91
CA THR A 282 7.65 4.11 22.63
C THR A 282 7.47 3.76 21.15
N PHE A 283 6.38 4.24 20.54
CA PHE A 283 6.16 4.13 19.10
C PHE A 283 7.30 4.77 18.31
N LEU A 284 7.65 6.04 18.61
CA LEU A 284 8.79 6.75 18.00
C LEU A 284 10.10 5.96 18.12
N TYR A 285 10.46 5.50 19.32
CA TYR A 285 11.72 4.76 19.50
C TYR A 285 11.75 3.44 18.73
N SER A 286 10.60 2.79 18.55
CA SER A 286 10.51 1.52 17.82
C SER A 286 10.77 1.67 16.32
N ILE A 287 10.55 2.87 15.77
CA ILE A 287 10.70 3.15 14.32
C ILE A 287 11.85 4.10 14.01
N LEU A 288 12.60 4.57 15.01
CA LEU A 288 13.57 5.65 14.84
C LEU A 288 14.62 5.36 13.77
N ASP A 289 15.15 4.14 13.75
CA ASP A 289 16.24 3.73 12.85
C ASP A 289 15.82 3.64 11.37
N MET A 290 14.51 3.58 11.09
CA MET A 290 13.98 3.50 9.72
C MET A 290 13.38 4.83 9.23
N LEU A 291 13.41 5.90 10.03
CA LEU A 291 12.89 7.19 9.58
C LEU A 291 13.88 7.83 8.59
N PRO A 292 13.46 8.15 7.35
CA PRO A 292 14.32 8.88 6.44
C PRO A 292 14.49 10.33 6.92
N GLN A 293 15.73 10.84 6.96
CA GLN A 293 15.97 12.27 7.20
C GLN A 293 15.31 13.11 6.09
N ASN A 294 15.57 12.74 4.83
CA ASN A 294 14.97 13.35 3.65
C ASN A 294 14.74 12.28 2.57
N ALA A 295 13.48 11.87 2.41
CA ALA A 295 13.09 10.81 1.48
C ALA A 295 13.32 11.20 0.00
N GLU A 296 13.03 12.45 -0.39
CA GLU A 296 13.26 12.95 -1.75
C GLU A 296 14.74 12.86 -2.15
N ARG A 297 15.64 13.25 -1.25
CA ARG A 297 17.09 13.18 -1.47
C ARG A 297 17.57 11.73 -1.53
N LEU A 298 17.03 10.85 -0.69
CA LEU A 298 17.32 9.41 -0.73
C LEU A 298 16.86 8.80 -2.06
N CYS A 299 15.69 9.20 -2.54
CA CYS A 299 15.07 8.68 -3.74
C CYS A 299 15.84 9.03 -5.03
N ASN A 300 16.34 10.27 -5.11
CA ASN A 300 17.25 10.73 -6.15
C ASN A 300 16.65 10.85 -7.58
N TRP A 301 15.35 11.17 -7.70
CA TRP A 301 14.66 11.37 -8.99
C TRP A 301 15.36 12.39 -9.92
N LYS A 302 15.87 13.50 -9.36
CA LYS A 302 16.47 14.61 -10.12
C LYS A 302 17.86 14.34 -10.73
N LYS A 303 18.53 13.23 -10.36
CA LYS A 303 19.87 12.91 -10.89
C LYS A 303 19.86 11.87 -12.00
N ILE A 304 18.70 11.30 -12.33
CA ILE A 304 18.61 10.30 -13.38
C ILE A 304 17.85 10.91 -14.55
N ASN A 305 18.60 11.31 -15.59
CA ASN A 305 18.04 11.39 -16.94
C ASN A 305 17.77 9.94 -17.37
N LEU A 306 16.63 9.39 -16.96
CA LEU A 306 16.15 8.15 -17.57
C LEU A 306 15.89 8.50 -19.04
N PRO A 307 16.56 7.87 -20.01
CA PRO A 307 16.13 8.02 -21.39
C PRO A 307 14.73 7.43 -21.47
N ASP A 308 13.77 8.23 -21.93
CA ASP A 308 12.45 7.76 -22.36
C ASP A 308 12.63 6.72 -23.47
N LYS A 309 12.90 5.47 -23.10
CA LYS A 309 12.94 4.35 -24.03
C LYS A 309 11.61 3.62 -23.93
N PRO A 310 10.73 3.77 -24.94
CA PRO A 310 9.53 2.94 -24.99
C PRO A 310 9.93 1.47 -25.11
N VAL A 311 9.31 0.63 -24.28
CA VAL A 311 9.40 -0.82 -24.41
C VAL A 311 8.65 -1.22 -25.69
N ARG A 312 9.37 -1.68 -26.71
CA ARG A 312 8.76 -2.24 -27.93
C ARG A 312 8.46 -3.72 -27.70
N LEU A 313 7.18 -4.06 -27.67
CA LEU A 313 6.70 -5.44 -27.82
C LEU A 313 5.97 -5.53 -29.18
N ASN A 314 6.44 -6.44 -30.05
CA ASN A 314 5.80 -6.85 -31.30
C ASN A 314 5.12 -5.75 -32.13
N ASN A 315 5.93 -4.87 -32.75
CA ASN A 315 5.51 -3.87 -33.75
C ASN A 315 4.30 -2.98 -33.36
N THR A 316 3.98 -2.89 -32.07
CA THR A 316 2.97 -1.98 -31.54
C THR A 316 3.66 -1.02 -30.59
N ILE A 317 3.56 0.29 -30.86
CA ILE A 317 4.10 1.34 -30.00
C ILE A 317 3.07 1.59 -28.90
N TYR A 318 3.36 1.18 -27.67
CA TYR A 318 2.65 1.70 -26.50
C TYR A 318 3.41 2.94 -26.02
N SER A 319 2.92 4.13 -26.37
CA SER A 319 3.31 5.35 -25.68
C SER A 319 2.57 5.38 -24.34
N GLY A 320 3.33 5.38 -23.23
CA GLY A 320 2.79 5.90 -21.97
C GLY A 320 2.30 7.31 -22.23
N SER A 321 1.02 7.57 -21.93
CA SER A 321 0.21 8.74 -22.32
C SER A 321 -0.36 8.72 -23.74
N VAL A 322 -1.64 8.34 -23.86
CA VAL A 322 -2.60 9.04 -24.73
C VAL A 322 -3.96 9.05 -24.02
N TRP A 323 -4.30 10.22 -23.45
CA TRP A 323 -5.69 10.62 -23.27
C TRP A 323 -6.24 10.92 -24.66
N HIS A 324 -7.24 10.17 -25.12
CA HIS A 324 -8.01 10.58 -26.28
C HIS A 324 -8.88 11.78 -25.89
N THR A 325 -8.48 12.97 -26.31
CA THR A 325 -9.38 14.11 -26.43
C THR A 325 -10.06 14.05 -27.79
N SER A 326 -11.32 13.62 -27.79
CA SER A 326 -12.22 13.81 -28.93
C SER A 326 -12.93 15.15 -28.76
N ARG A 327 -12.81 16.02 -29.76
CA ARG A 327 -13.81 17.06 -30.03
C ARG A 327 -15.05 16.43 -30.66
#